data_AF-A0A351ATZ7-F1
#
_entry.id   AF-A0A351ATZ7-F1
#
_cell.length_a   1.000
_cell.length_b   1.000
_cell.length_c   1.000
_cell.angle_alpha   90.00
_cell.angle_beta   90.00
_cell.angle_gamma   90.00
#
_symmetry.space_group_name_H-M   'P 1'
#
loop_
_entity.id
_entity.type
_entity.pdbx_description
1 polymer ?
#
loop_
_entity_poly.entity_id
_entity_poly.type
_entity_poly.pdbx_seq_one_letter_code
_entity_poly.pdbx_strand_id
1 'polypeptide(L)'
;LGTVAYLLINYNVSGDFFIFMEYEKLNWDQQLGLFFDTMRYIWDWCVNAIPNGNISVIYSLWVPTVLIAFASLALITKRMRELPSAYIVFFLAYYVLAMGCTWLLSAVRYLCATLPLTASVAALCTTKKKTQAVYGCTCVLYVAFLCMYMLRLSIF
;
A
#
# COMPACT_ATOMS: atom_id res chain seq x y z
N LEU A 1 23.03 4.00 -0.27
CA LEU A 1 24.05 3.60 0.74
C LEU A 1 23.46 2.70 1.83
N GLY A 2 22.28 2.99 2.38
CA GLY A 2 21.66 2.18 3.45
C GLY A 2 21.48 0.70 3.13
N THR A 3 20.83 0.34 2.01
CA THR A 3 20.55 -1.08 1.67
C THR A 3 21.82 -1.90 1.47
N VAL A 4 22.83 -1.36 0.80
CA VAL A 4 24.10 -2.07 0.58
C VAL A 4 24.83 -2.31 1.89
N ALA A 5 24.89 -1.29 2.76
CA ALA A 5 25.50 -1.43 4.08
C ALA A 5 24.75 -2.48 4.93
N TYR A 6 23.42 -2.48 4.89
CA TYR A 6 22.59 -3.46 5.59
C TYR A 6 22.88 -4.90 5.14
N LEU A 7 22.90 -5.13 3.82
CA LEU A 7 23.21 -6.45 3.26
C LEU A 7 24.63 -6.90 3.64
N LEU A 8 25.61 -5.98 3.61
CA LEU A 8 26.97 -6.28 4.03
C LEU A 8 27.06 -6.64 5.51
N ILE A 9 26.32 -5.95 6.38
CA ILE A 9 26.26 -6.30 7.81
C ILE A 9 25.70 -7.71 7.99
N ASN A 10 24.58 -8.04 7.33
CA ASN A 10 23.99 -9.37 7.37
C ASN A 10 25.00 -10.45 6.96
N TYR A 11 25.74 -10.22 5.88
CA TYR A 11 26.77 -11.15 5.41
C TYR A 11 27.92 -11.30 6.40
N ASN A 12 28.40 -10.21 7.00
CA ASN A 12 29.50 -10.28 7.97
C ASN A 12 29.10 -11.00 9.28
N VAL A 13 27.83 -10.94 9.67
CA VAL A 13 27.35 -11.55 10.92
C VAL A 13 26.93 -13.01 10.72
N SER A 14 26.20 -13.31 9.64
CA SER A 14 25.54 -14.61 9.45
C SER A 14 26.04 -15.39 8.23
N GLY A 15 26.93 -14.82 7.41
CA GLY A 15 27.41 -15.44 6.17
C GLY A 15 26.41 -15.39 5.00
N ASP A 16 25.23 -14.78 5.19
CA ASP A 16 24.19 -14.63 4.17
C ASP A 16 23.67 -13.18 4.15
N PHE A 17 23.63 -12.58 2.95
CA PHE A 17 23.10 -11.23 2.73
C PHE A 17 21.60 -11.13 3.08
N PHE A 18 20.85 -12.21 2.88
CA PHE A 18 19.40 -12.22 2.99
C PHE A 18 18.86 -12.98 4.22
N ILE A 19 19.70 -13.21 5.23
CA ILE A 19 19.30 -13.89 6.49
C ILE A 19 18.07 -13.25 7.16
N PHE A 20 17.87 -11.95 6.96
CA PHE A 20 16.71 -11.23 7.47
C PHE A 20 15.38 -11.82 6.98
N MET A 21 15.33 -12.40 5.78
CA MET A 21 14.10 -13.02 5.26
C MET A 21 13.72 -14.26 6.09
N GLU A 22 14.70 -15.02 6.57
CA GLU A 22 14.47 -16.14 7.46
C GLU A 22 13.98 -15.65 8.82
N TYR A 23 14.60 -14.60 9.36
CA TYR A 23 14.17 -14.01 10.63
C TYR A 23 12.76 -13.41 10.56
N GLU A 24 12.40 -12.73 9.47
CA GLU A 24 11.05 -12.21 9.23
C GLU A 24 10.01 -13.33 9.21
N LYS A 25 10.33 -14.45 8.55
CA LYS A 25 9.46 -15.61 8.50
C LYS A 25 9.32 -16.31 9.85
N LEU A 26 10.42 -16.57 10.55
CA LEU A 26 10.40 -17.32 11.81
C LEU A 26 9.70 -16.56 12.95
N ASN A 27 9.86 -15.24 13.02
CA ASN A 27 9.35 -14.45 14.14
C ASN A 27 7.99 -13.80 13.86
N TRP A 28 7.69 -13.47 12.61
CA TRP A 28 6.48 -12.72 12.23
C TRP A 28 5.63 -13.38 11.15
N ASP A 29 6.00 -14.58 10.70
CA ASP A 29 5.35 -15.26 9.56
C ASP A 29 5.27 -14.36 8.32
N GLN A 30 6.26 -13.45 8.19
CA GLN A 30 6.37 -12.49 7.11
C GLN A 30 7.26 -13.07 6.02
N GLN A 31 6.73 -13.17 4.80
CA GLN A 31 7.43 -13.69 3.64
C GLN A 31 6.96 -13.00 2.36
N LEU A 32 7.80 -13.01 1.33
CA LEU A 32 7.42 -12.54 0.01
C LEU A 32 6.47 -13.57 -0.63
N GLY A 33 5.23 -13.18 -0.88
CA GLY A 33 4.22 -13.96 -1.59
C GLY A 33 3.88 -13.34 -2.95
N LEU A 34 3.04 -14.04 -3.71
CA LEU A 34 2.41 -13.45 -4.88
C LEU A 34 1.30 -12.50 -4.45
N PHE A 35 1.11 -11.42 -5.20
CA PHE A 35 0.04 -10.46 -4.95
C PHE A 35 -1.33 -11.10 -4.75
N PHE A 36 -1.68 -12.12 -5.56
CA PHE A 36 -2.96 -12.79 -5.47
C PHE A 36 -3.13 -13.57 -4.17
N ASP A 37 -2.06 -14.22 -3.69
CA ASP A 37 -2.08 -14.96 -2.43
C ASP A 37 -2.20 -13.99 -1.25
N THR A 38 -1.46 -12.88 -1.29
CA THR A 38 -1.54 -11.83 -0.28
C THR A 38 -2.91 -11.15 -0.26
N MET A 39 -3.51 -10.91 -1.42
CA MET A 39 -4.85 -10.31 -1.51
C MET A 39 -5.94 -11.28 -1.03
N ARG A 40 -5.82 -12.57 -1.36
CA ARG A 40 -6.70 -13.61 -0.82
C ARG A 40 -6.60 -13.68 0.70
N TYR A 41 -5.38 -13.69 1.22
CA TYR A 41 -5.12 -13.64 2.66
C TYR A 41 -5.78 -12.41 3.30
N ILE A 42 -5.56 -11.20 2.78
CA ILE A 42 -6.18 -9.97 3.29
C ILE A 42 -7.72 -10.06 3.25
N TRP A 43 -8.27 -10.63 2.17
CA TRP A 43 -9.71 -10.83 2.04
C TRP A 43 -10.26 -11.80 3.09
N ASP A 44 -9.57 -12.91 3.35
CA ASP A 44 -9.95 -13.87 4.38
C ASP A 44 -9.93 -13.21 5.77
N TRP A 45 -8.94 -12.37 6.08
CA TRP A 45 -8.92 -11.55 7.31
C TRP A 45 -10.09 -10.56 7.39
N CYS A 46 -10.43 -9.92 6.27
CA CYS A 46 -11.56 -9.00 6.20
C CYS A 46 -12.89 -9.70 6.49
N VAL A 47 -13.13 -10.88 5.90
CA VAL A 47 -14.35 -11.67 6.10
C VAL A 47 -14.42 -12.24 7.51
N ASN A 48 -13.30 -12.78 8.02
CA ASN A 48 -13.22 -13.34 9.36
C ASN A 48 -13.26 -12.29 10.48
N ALA A 49 -13.09 -11.01 10.18
CA ALA A 49 -13.28 -9.93 11.15
C ALA A 49 -14.77 -9.64 11.42
N ILE A 50 -15.69 -10.03 10.51
CA ILE A 50 -17.13 -9.78 10.64
C ILE A 50 -17.75 -10.54 11.83
N PRO A 51 -17.53 -11.87 11.99
CA PRO A 51 -18.06 -12.62 13.12
C PRO A 51 -17.46 -12.19 14.48
N ASN A 52 -16.24 -11.64 14.47
CA ASN A 52 -15.50 -11.22 15.66
C ASN A 52 -15.91 -9.83 16.19
N GLY A 53 -16.91 -9.17 15.59
CA GLY A 53 -17.41 -7.87 16.05
C GLY A 53 -16.46 -6.69 15.83
N ASN A 54 -15.32 -6.89 15.16
CA ASN A 54 -14.29 -5.88 14.91
C ASN A 54 -14.59 -5.01 13.67
N ILE A 55 -15.82 -4.49 13.62
CA ILE A 55 -16.36 -3.70 12.51
C ILE A 55 -15.48 -2.47 12.22
N SER A 56 -14.91 -1.84 13.26
CA SER A 56 -14.02 -0.69 13.11
C SER A 56 -12.75 -1.01 12.32
N VAL A 57 -12.17 -2.21 12.48
CA VAL A 57 -10.94 -2.62 11.78
C VAL A 57 -11.23 -2.93 10.32
N ILE A 58 -12.41 -3.50 10.03
CA ILE A 58 -12.84 -3.78 8.66
C ILE A 58 -12.89 -2.49 7.83
N TYR A 59 -13.58 -1.47 8.33
CA TYR A 59 -13.75 -0.21 7.60
C TYR A 59 -12.54 0.70 7.62
N SER A 60 -11.70 0.64 8.67
CA SER A 60 -10.53 1.52 8.77
C SER A 60 -9.28 0.94 8.10
N LEU A 61 -9.13 -0.38 8.04
CA LEU A 61 -7.90 -1.04 7.59
C LEU A 61 -8.14 -1.93 6.37
N TRP A 62 -8.98 -2.96 6.48
CA TRP A 62 -9.04 -4.02 5.48
C TRP A 62 -9.73 -3.61 4.18
N VAL A 63 -10.94 -3.07 4.25
CA VAL A 63 -11.71 -2.65 3.07
C VAL A 63 -10.99 -1.56 2.27
N PRO A 64 -10.49 -0.47 2.88
CA PRO A 64 -9.72 0.54 2.16
C PRO A 64 -8.47 -0.03 1.50
N THR A 65 -7.78 -0.97 2.16
CA THR A 65 -6.56 -1.59 1.62
C THR A 65 -6.85 -2.38 0.35
N VAL A 66 -7.87 -3.25 0.37
CA VAL A 66 -8.28 -4.02 -0.82
C VAL A 66 -8.71 -3.06 -1.93
N LEU A 67 -9.55 -2.06 -1.61
CA LEU A 67 -10.07 -1.12 -2.59
C LEU A 67 -8.95 -0.33 -3.26
N ILE A 68 -8.00 0.23 -2.49
CA ILE A 68 -6.89 1.04 -3.03
C ILE A 68 -5.91 0.17 -3.82
N ALA A 69 -5.66 -1.07 -3.39
CA ALA A 69 -4.81 -2.00 -4.11
C ALA A 69 -5.33 -2.24 -5.54
N PHE A 70 -6.63 -2.51 -5.71
CA PHE A 70 -7.21 -2.69 -7.05
C PHE A 70 -7.40 -1.35 -7.80
N ALA A 71 -7.78 -0.28 -7.11
CA ALA A 71 -7.96 1.03 -7.72
C ALA A 71 -6.65 1.57 -8.32
N SER A 72 -5.51 1.33 -7.68
CA SER A 72 -4.20 1.74 -8.18
C SER A 72 -3.81 1.01 -9.47
N LEU A 73 -4.05 -0.31 -9.55
CA LEU A 73 -3.87 -1.09 -10.79
C LEU A 73 -4.78 -0.56 -11.91
N ALA A 74 -6.07 -0.35 -11.62
CA ALA A 74 -7.03 0.16 -12.58
C ALA A 74 -6.66 1.56 -13.09
N LEU A 75 -6.20 2.44 -12.20
CA LEU A 75 -5.79 3.80 -12.56
C LEU A 75 -4.58 3.79 -13.51
N ILE A 76 -3.55 3.01 -13.20
CA ILE A 76 -2.35 2.90 -14.05
C ILE A 76 -2.72 2.28 -15.39
N THR A 77 -3.53 1.22 -15.40
CA THR A 77 -4.00 0.54 -16.62
C THR A 77 -4.73 1.52 -17.55
N LYS A 78 -5.60 2.36 -17.00
CA LYS A 78 -6.33 3.39 -17.76
C LYS A 78 -5.42 4.46 -18.36
N ARG A 79 -4.25 4.70 -17.76
CA ARG A 79 -3.31 5.76 -18.12
C ARG A 79 -2.02 5.26 -18.77
N MET A 80 -1.94 3.98 -19.12
CA MET A 80 -0.73 3.39 -19.73
C MET A 80 -0.28 4.10 -21.01
N ARG A 81 -1.21 4.72 -21.76
CA ARG A 81 -0.89 5.48 -22.98
C ARG A 81 -0.39 6.90 -22.72
N GLU A 82 -0.65 7.45 -21.53
CA GLU A 82 -0.30 8.81 -21.15
C GLU A 82 1.00 8.87 -20.34
N LEU A 83 1.37 7.76 -19.69
CA LEU A 83 2.55 7.65 -18.84
C LEU A 83 3.74 7.08 -19.62
N PRO A 84 4.97 7.51 -19.32
CA PRO A 84 6.18 6.86 -19.83
C PRO A 84 6.19 5.38 -19.47
N SER A 85 6.65 4.52 -20.39
CA SER A 85 6.76 3.07 -20.16
C SER A 85 7.59 2.73 -18.92
N ALA A 86 8.64 3.50 -18.65
CA ALA A 86 9.48 3.36 -17.45
C ALA A 86 8.66 3.49 -16.15
N TYR A 87 7.64 4.35 -16.10
CA TYR A 87 6.81 4.53 -14.91
C TYR A 87 5.89 3.34 -14.68
N ILE A 88 5.39 2.73 -15.77
CA ILE A 88 4.53 1.55 -15.70
C ILE A 88 5.33 0.35 -15.20
N VAL A 89 6.54 0.15 -15.76
CA VAL A 89 7.43 -0.95 -15.34
C VAL A 89 7.86 -0.76 -13.88
N PHE A 90 8.25 0.46 -13.50
CA PHE A 90 8.60 0.77 -12.10
C PHE A 90 7.41 0.52 -11.17
N PHE A 91 6.22 0.98 -11.54
CA PHE A 91 5.00 0.74 -10.77
C PHE A 91 4.75 -0.76 -10.60
N LEU A 92 4.82 -1.55 -11.67
CA LEU A 92 4.56 -2.98 -11.60
C LEU A 92 5.58 -3.70 -10.72
N ALA A 93 6.87 -3.41 -10.87
CA ALA A 93 7.91 -4.00 -10.04
C ALA A 93 7.74 -3.63 -8.56
N TYR A 94 7.48 -2.35 -8.28
CA TYR A 94 7.20 -1.88 -6.93
C TYR A 94 5.93 -2.51 -6.37
N TYR A 95 4.87 -2.62 -7.18
CA TYR A 95 3.59 -3.19 -6.77
C TYR A 95 3.74 -4.65 -6.36
N VAL A 96 4.44 -5.46 -7.17
CA VAL A 96 4.69 -6.87 -6.84
C VAL A 96 5.48 -7.01 -5.54
N LEU A 97 6.50 -6.19 -5.33
CA LEU A 97 7.32 -6.25 -4.11
C LEU A 97 6.55 -5.76 -2.88
N ALA A 98 5.93 -4.58 -2.97
CA ALA A 98 5.27 -3.92 -1.85
C ALA A 98 3.92 -4.54 -1.49
N MET A 99 3.22 -5.13 -2.46
CA MET A 99 1.93 -5.81 -2.25
C MET A 99 2.05 -7.33 -2.18
N GLY A 100 3.25 -7.88 -2.42
CA GLY A 100 3.52 -9.31 -2.34
C GLY A 100 3.84 -9.80 -0.94
N CYS A 101 4.39 -8.95 -0.05
CA CYS A 101 4.72 -9.38 1.32
C CYS A 101 3.47 -9.80 2.13
N THR A 102 3.56 -10.87 2.92
CA THR A 102 2.52 -11.19 3.90
C THR A 102 2.51 -10.15 5.03
N TRP A 103 1.42 -10.05 5.81
CA TRP A 103 1.27 -9.08 6.91
C TRP A 103 1.39 -7.60 6.51
N LEU A 104 0.51 -7.18 5.59
CA LEU A 104 0.53 -5.89 4.90
C LEU A 104 -0.04 -4.71 5.74
N LEU A 105 0.54 -4.42 6.91
CA LEU A 105 0.02 -3.38 7.82
C LEU A 105 0.08 -1.95 7.22
N SER A 106 0.93 -1.73 6.22
CA SER A 106 1.16 -0.40 5.62
C SER A 106 1.08 -0.37 4.09
N ALA A 107 0.37 -1.33 3.49
CA ALA A 107 0.20 -1.47 2.05
C ALA A 107 -0.11 -0.15 1.33
N VAL A 108 -1.12 0.55 1.83
CA VAL A 108 -1.64 1.79 1.25
C VAL A 108 -0.59 2.90 1.29
N ARG A 109 0.20 3.00 2.37
CA ARG A 109 1.26 3.99 2.49
C ARG A 109 2.33 3.78 1.43
N TYR A 110 2.70 2.52 1.18
CA TYR A 110 3.68 2.19 0.15
C TYR A 110 3.18 2.58 -1.24
N LEU A 111 1.90 2.34 -1.56
CA LEU A 111 1.31 2.76 -2.83
C LEU A 111 1.25 4.28 -2.98
N CYS A 112 0.85 5.02 -1.93
CA CYS A 112 0.78 6.48 -1.95
C CYS A 112 2.13 7.16 -2.19
N ALA A 113 3.24 6.52 -1.81
CA ALA A 113 4.58 7.04 -2.03
C ALA A 113 5.08 6.86 -3.48
N THR A 114 4.37 6.09 -4.32
CA THR A 114 4.84 5.80 -5.68
C THR A 114 4.64 6.97 -6.64
N LEU A 115 5.74 7.39 -7.28
CA LEU A 115 5.72 8.45 -8.30
C LEU A 115 4.75 8.18 -9.47
N PRO A 116 4.61 6.94 -9.98
CA PRO A 116 3.64 6.67 -11.03
C PRO A 116 2.19 6.92 -10.61
N LEU A 117 1.84 6.64 -9.36
CA LEU A 117 0.49 6.87 -8.86
C LEU A 117 0.20 8.36 -8.70
N THR A 118 1.15 9.13 -8.17
CA THR A 118 1.01 10.59 -8.05
C THR A 118 0.98 11.26 -9.44
N ALA A 119 1.80 10.82 -10.39
CA ALA A 119 1.76 11.27 -11.77
C ALA A 119 0.42 10.94 -12.45
N SER A 120 -0.15 9.76 -12.18
CA SER A 120 -1.46 9.36 -12.71
C SER A 120 -2.59 10.24 -12.16
N VAL A 121 -2.55 10.59 -10.88
CA VAL A 121 -3.51 11.52 -10.26
C VAL A 121 -3.33 12.92 -10.82
N ALA A 122 -2.10 13.39 -11.00
CA ALA A 122 -1.83 14.68 -11.63
C ALA A 122 -2.38 14.75 -13.07
N ALA A 123 -2.30 13.65 -13.82
CA ALA A 123 -2.90 13.55 -15.15
C ALA A 123 -4.45 13.65 -15.15
N LEU A 124 -5.13 13.50 -14.01
CA LEU A 124 -6.57 13.81 -13.92
C LEU A 124 -6.84 15.32 -13.90
N CYS A 125 -5.88 16.12 -13.49
CA CYS A 125 -5.98 17.56 -13.32
C CYS A 125 -5.81 18.33 -14.64
N THR A 126 -6.53 17.92 -15.70
CA THR A 126 -6.44 18.57 -17.03
C THR A 126 -7.22 19.89 -17.13
N THR A 127 -8.12 20.16 -16.19
CA THR A 127 -8.98 21.35 -16.19
C THR A 127 -9.08 21.92 -14.79
N LYS A 128 -9.26 23.25 -14.67
CA LYS A 128 -9.45 23.93 -13.38
C LYS A 128 -10.55 23.27 -12.54
N LYS A 129 -11.70 22.93 -13.15
CA LYS A 129 -12.82 22.23 -12.48
C LYS A 129 -12.43 20.85 -11.93
N LYS A 130 -11.73 20.03 -12.71
CA LYS A 130 -11.28 18.69 -12.27
C LYS A 130 -10.25 18.78 -11.16
N THR A 131 -9.34 19.75 -11.29
CA THR A 131 -8.32 20.03 -10.28
C THR A 131 -8.95 20.46 -8.96
N GLN A 132 -9.90 21.40 -9.00
CA GLN A 132 -10.67 21.82 -7.83
C GLN A 132 -11.48 20.67 -7.22
N ALA A 133 -12.05 19.79 -8.04
CA ALA A 133 -12.77 18.61 -7.55
C ALA A 133 -11.84 17.62 -6.82
N VAL A 134 -10.65 17.35 -7.36
CA VAL A 134 -9.66 16.48 -6.71
C VAL A 134 -9.21 17.09 -5.38
N TYR A 135 -8.78 18.35 -5.37
CA TYR A 135 -8.37 19.01 -4.12
C TYR A 135 -9.51 19.12 -3.10
N GLY A 136 -10.72 19.46 -3.54
CA GLY A 136 -11.90 19.52 -2.69
C GLY A 136 -12.22 18.16 -2.06
N CYS A 137 -12.23 17.09 -2.86
CA CYS A 137 -12.45 15.73 -2.37
C CYS A 137 -11.37 15.33 -1.36
N THR A 138 -10.09 15.59 -1.66
CA THR A 138 -8.97 15.25 -0.77
C THR A 138 -9.06 16.01 0.55
N CYS A 139 -9.42 17.30 0.51
CA CYS A 139 -9.60 18.13 1.70
C CYS A 139 -10.76 17.62 2.57
N VAL A 140 -11.91 17.32 1.95
CA VAL A 140 -13.08 16.76 2.67
C VAL A 140 -12.74 15.42 3.32
N LEU A 141 -12.09 14.51 2.60
CA LEU A 141 -11.66 13.22 3.13
C LEU A 141 -10.65 13.38 4.28
N TYR A 142 -9.72 14.34 4.17
CA TYR A 142 -8.74 14.61 5.22
C TYR A 142 -9.38 15.21 6.47
N VAL A 143 -10.32 16.16 6.32
CA VAL A 143 -11.09 16.71 7.44
C VAL A 143 -11.95 15.63 8.08
N ALA A 144 -12.64 14.80 7.30
CA ALA A 144 -13.42 13.68 7.81
C ALA A 144 -12.54 12.69 8.58
N PHE A 145 -11.35 12.38 8.06
CA PHE A 145 -10.36 11.55 8.75
C PHE A 145 -9.92 12.17 10.08
N LEU A 146 -9.55 13.46 10.08
CA LEU A 146 -9.16 14.16 11.30
C LEU A 146 -10.30 14.22 12.33
N CYS A 147 -11.53 14.49 11.90
CA CYS A 147 -12.69 14.48 12.79
C CYS A 147 -12.93 13.09 13.38
N MET A 148 -12.91 12.03 12.57
CA MET A 148 -13.01 10.66 13.08
C MET A 148 -11.86 10.31 14.03
N TYR A 149 -10.65 10.76 13.70
CA TYR A 149 -9.48 10.54 14.54
C TYR A 149 -9.67 11.21 15.91
N MET A 150 -10.06 12.49 15.95
CA MET A 150 -10.27 13.22 17.20
C MET A 150 -11.48 12.73 18.02
N LEU A 151 -12.50 12.15 17.38
CA LEU A 151 -13.74 11.71 18.05
C LEU A 151 -13.70 10.25 18.54
N ARG A 152 -12.93 9.37 17.90
CA ARG A 152 -12.98 7.91 18.13
C ARG A 152 -11.64 7.23 18.29
N LEU A 153 -10.54 7.83 17.83
CA LEU A 153 -9.20 7.21 17.79
C LEU A 153 -8.13 8.02 18.55
N SER A 154 -8.49 9.15 19.16
CA SER A 154 -7.68 9.88 20.12
C SER A 154 -7.60 9.07 21.41
N ILE A 155 -6.74 8.05 21.40
CA ILE A 155 -6.33 7.35 22.61
C ILE A 155 -5.21 8.21 23.23
N PHE A 156 -5.63 9.33 23.81
CA PHE A 156 -4.99 10.04 24.91
C PHE A 156 -6.10 10.47 25.86
#